data_AF-A0A971G0E6-F1
#
_entry.id   AF-A0A971G0E6-F1
#
_cell.length_a   1.000
_cell.length_b   1.000
_cell.length_c   1.000
_cell.angle_alpha   90.00
_cell.angle_beta   90.00
_cell.angle_gamma   90.00
#
_symmetry.space_group_name_H-M   'P 1'
#
loop_
_entity.id
_entity.type
_entity.pdbx_description
1 polymer ?
#
loop_
_entity_poly.entity_id
_entity_poly.type
_entity_poly.pdbx_seq_one_letter_code
_entity_poly.pdbx_strand_id
1 'polypeptide(L)' 'VCFAHRDGDGATERLLADLNATGRVGLSHTRIDDRFLIRVSVGQTGTTAAHLDHLWTLIDRHG' A
#
# COMPACT_ATOMS: atom_id res chain seq x y z
N VAL A 1 4.63 -8.10 -2.22
CA VAL A 1 3.36 -8.03 -3.00
C VAL A 1 3.27 -6.67 -3.65
N CYS A 2 2.77 -6.59 -4.89
CA CYS A 2 2.47 -5.32 -5.57
C CYS A 2 0.97 -5.22 -5.88
N PHE A 3 0.37 -4.06 -5.65
CA PHE A 3 -1.05 -3.82 -5.97
C PHE A 3 -1.30 -2.35 -6.30
N ALA A 4 -2.45 -2.06 -6.89
CA ALA A 4 -2.91 -0.71 -7.23
C ALA A 4 -4.36 -0.53 -6.79
N HIS A 5 -4.76 0.72 -6.56
CA HIS A 5 -6.15 1.08 -6.34
C HIS A 5 -6.93 0.93 -7.65
N ARG A 6 -8.18 0.44 -7.57
CA ARG A 6 -9.03 0.24 -8.75
C ARG A 6 -9.36 1.56 -9.46
N ASP A 7 -9.53 2.63 -8.69
CA ASP A 7 -9.73 4.01 -9.20
C ASP A 7 -8.50 4.64 -9.87
N GLY A 8 -7.39 3.89 -9.97
CA GLY A 8 -6.21 4.27 -10.75
C GLY A 8 -5.08 4.92 -9.95
N ASP A 9 -4.11 5.42 -10.69
CA ASP A 9 -2.78 5.79 -10.18
C ASP A 9 -2.85 6.91 -9.12
N GLY A 10 -3.67 7.96 -9.35
CA GLY A 10 -3.81 9.05 -8.39
C GLY A 10 -4.43 8.64 -7.06
N ALA A 11 -5.35 7.66 -7.07
CA ALA A 11 -5.89 7.08 -5.84
C ALA A 11 -4.85 6.16 -5.16
N THR A 12 -4.05 5.46 -5.96
CA THR A 12 -2.97 4.60 -5.48
C THR A 12 -1.85 5.40 -4.80
N GLU A 13 -1.47 6.55 -5.38
CA GLU A 13 -0.48 7.47 -4.79
C GLU A 13 -0.97 8.06 -3.45
N ARG A 14 -2.24 8.46 -3.39
CA ARG A 14 -2.87 8.94 -2.13
C ARG A 14 -2.88 7.85 -1.06
N LEU A 15 -3.30 6.64 -1.42
CA LEU A 15 -3.31 5.50 -0.49
C LEU A 15 -1.90 5.22 0.07
N LEU A 16 -0.86 5.27 -0.77
CA LEU A 16 0.52 5.12 -0.31
C LEU A 16 0.92 6.19 0.71
N ALA A 17 0.58 7.45 0.42
CA ALA A 17 0.89 8.57 1.30
C ALA A 17 0.19 8.42 2.66
N ASP A 18 -1.10 8.08 2.66
CA ASP A 18 -1.89 7.88 3.89
C ASP A 18 -1.33 6.74 4.73
N LEU A 19 -0.97 5.61 4.09
CA LEU A 19 -0.37 4.46 4.77
C LEU A 19 0.98 4.79 5.38
N ASN A 20 1.88 5.45 4.63
CA ASN A 20 3.20 5.85 5.13
C ASN A 20 3.11 6.92 6.23
N ALA A 21 2.12 7.82 6.17
CA ALA A 21 1.88 8.85 7.19
C ALA A 21 1.51 8.25 8.57
N THR A 22 0.96 7.02 8.61
CA THR A 22 0.70 6.34 9.88
C THR A 22 1.97 5.97 10.65
N GLY A 23 3.13 5.91 9.97
CA GLY A 23 4.40 5.45 10.53
C GLY A 23 4.43 3.96 10.92
N ARG A 24 3.34 3.22 10.65
CA ARG A 24 3.19 1.80 11.03
C ARG A 24 3.76 0.85 9.99
N VAL A 25 3.80 1.27 8.72
CA VAL A 25 4.31 0.47 7.60
C VAL A 25 5.24 1.30 6.73
N GLY A 26 6.39 0.73 6.38
CA GLY A 26 7.27 1.26 5.36
C GLY A 26 6.88 0.69 4.00
N LEU A 27 6.01 1.39 3.27
CA LEU A 27 5.60 1.01 1.93
C LEU A 27 6.38 1.79 0.89
N SER A 28 6.70 1.11 -0.22
CA SER A 28 7.35 1.71 -1.38
C SER A 28 6.42 1.68 -2.58
N HIS A 29 6.83 2.29 -3.69
CA HIS A 29 6.15 2.19 -4.97
C HIS A 29 7.09 1.73 -6.07
N THR A 30 6.50 1.30 -7.18
CA THR A 30 7.18 1.07 -8.45
C THR A 30 6.26 1.47 -9.59
N ARG A 31 6.82 1.80 -10.75
CA ARG A 31 6.05 1.95 -11.99
C ARG A 31 6.35 0.79 -12.94
N ILE A 32 5.32 0.23 -13.56
CA ILE A 32 5.41 -0.80 -14.60
C ILE A 32 4.44 -0.39 -15.71
N ASP A 33 4.91 -0.25 -16.95
CA ASP A 33 4.10 0.23 -18.10
C ASP A 33 3.30 1.50 -17.77
N ASP A 34 3.98 2.50 -17.20
CA ASP A 34 3.42 3.77 -16.69
C ASP A 34 2.39 3.66 -15.57
N ARG A 35 2.04 2.46 -15.10
CA ARG A 35 1.13 2.23 -13.97
C ARG A 35 1.85 2.34 -12.63
N PHE A 36 1.31 3.16 -11.73
CA PHE A 36 1.78 3.28 -10.36
C PHE A 36 1.27 2.15 -9.47
N LEU A 37 2.20 1.40 -8.84
CA LEU A 37 1.89 0.27 -7.98
C LEU A 37 2.52 0.47 -6.59
N ILE A 38 1.78 0.14 -5.54
CA ILE A 38 2.30 0.03 -4.17
C ILE A 38 3.01 -1.30 -4.02
N ARG A 39 4.20 -1.29 -3.42
CA ARG A 39 5.01 -2.46 -3.13
C ARG A 39 5.19 -2.64 -1.62
N VAL A 40 4.72 -3.80 -1.15
CA VAL A 40 4.86 -4.27 0.23
C VAL A 40 5.96 -5.32 0.28
N SER A 41 6.98 -5.05 1.10
CA SER A 41 8.03 -6.01 1.45
C SER A 41 7.71 -6.61 2.82
N VAL A 42 7.22 -7.84 2.83
CA VAL A 42 7.00 -8.62 4.06
C VAL A 42 8.32 -9.31 4.40
N GLY A 43 9.02 -8.86 5.45
CA GLY A 43 10.32 -9.42 5.82
C GLY A 43 11.20 -8.56 6.73
N GLN A 44 10.89 -7.27 6.94
CA GLN A 44 11.54 -6.49 7.99
C GLN A 44 10.89 -6.77 9.35
N THR A 45 11.70 -6.76 10.41
CA THR A 45 11.37 -7.12 11.80
C THR A 45 10.17 -6.35 12.39
N GLY A 46 9.69 -5.29 11.73
CA GLY A 46 8.50 -4.51 12.11
C GLY A 46 7.23 -4.78 11.29
N THR A 47 7.28 -5.55 10.20
CA THR A 47 6.10 -5.81 9.34
C THR A 47 5.38 -7.08 9.80
N THR A 48 4.63 -6.99 10.90
CA THR A 48 3.82 -8.11 11.42
C THR A 48 2.50 -8.25 10.64
N ALA A 49 1.88 -9.43 10.64
CA ALA A 49 0.60 -9.70 9.97
C ALA A 49 -0.53 -8.70 10.34
N ALA A 50 -0.47 -8.09 11.53
CA ALA A 50 -1.37 -7.01 11.96
C ALA A 50 -1.34 -5.77 11.02
N HIS A 51 -0.23 -5.52 10.34
CA HIS A 51 -0.14 -4.45 9.34
C HIS A 51 -0.84 -4.80 8.03
N LEU A 52 -0.97 -6.09 7.70
CA LEU A 52 -1.77 -6.54 6.56
C LEU A 52 -3.27 -6.44 6.88
N ASP A 53 -3.70 -6.70 8.11
CA ASP A 53 -5.11 -6.53 8.49
C ASP A 53 -5.59 -5.08 8.36
N HIS A 54 -4.74 -4.11 8.73
CA HIS A 54 -5.08 -2.69 8.57
C HIS A 54 -5.06 -2.25 7.11
N LEU A 55 -4.16 -2.82 6.30
CA LEU A 55 -4.15 -2.65 4.85
C LEU A 55 -5.42 -3.22 4.22
N TRP A 56 -5.83 -4.43 4.62
CA TRP A 56 -7.05 -5.05 4.14
C TRP A 56 -8.30 -4.29 4.57
N THR A 57 -8.33 -3.75 5.80
CA THR A 57 -9.43 -2.90 6.27
C THR A 57 -9.54 -1.61 5.46
N LEU A 58 -8.42 -1.02 5.03
CA LEU A 58 -8.40 0.19 4.19
C LEU A 58 -8.80 -0.12 2.75
N ILE A 59 -8.36 -1.25 2.20
CA ILE A 59 -8.80 -1.72 0.87
C ILE A 59 -10.30 -2.02 0.89
N ASP A 60 -10.83 -2.63 1.94
CA ASP A 60 -12.25 -2.99 2.05
C ASP A 60 -13.16 -1.77 2.24
N ARG A 61 -12.67 -0.71 2.91
CA ARG A 61 -13.40 0.56 3.08
C ARG A 61 -13.39 1.48 1.86
N HIS A 62 -12.50 1.26 0.90
CA HIS A 62 -12.35 2.09 -0.31
C HIS A 62 -12.48 1.28 -1.62
N GLY A 63 -12.89 0.00 -1.53
CA GLY A 63 -12.97 -0.94 -2.65
C GLY A 63 -14.28 -0.95 -3.41
#